data_AF-A0A411E7A3-F1
#
_entry.id   AF-A0A411E7A3-F1
#
_cell.length_a   1.000
_cell.length_b   1.000
_cell.length_c   1.000
_cell.angle_alpha   90.00
_cell.angle_beta   90.00
_cell.angle_gamma   90.00
#
_symmetry.space_group_name_H-M   'P 1'
#
loop_
_entity.id
_entity.type
_entity.pdbx_description
1 polymer ?
#
loop_
_entity_poly.entity_id
_entity_poly.type
_entity_poly.pdbx_seq_one_letter_code
_entity_poly.pdbx_strand_id
1 'polypeptide(L)'
;MANIRDLKKDINYVLGDIIEAVYIMEESNNSTGSKEGSEIIDKAIVTFDDLIAKVNQKDVENRKAHLKEVRKELEKEANSLIKKLNKLG
;
A
#
# COMPACT_ATOMS: atom_id res chain seq x y z
N MET A 1 0.51 21.94 -7.26
CA MET A 1 0.46 20.67 -8.02
C MET A 1 0.97 19.61 -7.07
N ALA A 2 0.20 18.57 -6.75
CA ALA A 2 0.67 17.51 -5.88
C ALA A 2 1.82 16.78 -6.58
N ASN A 3 3.04 17.02 -6.11
CA ASN A 3 4.27 16.63 -6.79
C ASN A 3 4.39 15.11 -6.78
N ILE A 4 5.10 14.55 -7.76
CA ILE A 4 5.46 13.12 -7.80
C ILE A 4 6.06 12.67 -6.46
N ARG A 5 6.81 13.57 -5.81
CA ARG A 5 7.37 13.36 -4.47
C ARG A 5 6.30 13.15 -3.40
N ASP A 6 5.18 13.86 -3.48
CA ASP A 6 4.08 13.72 -2.53
C ASP A 6 3.39 12.38 -2.74
N LEU A 7 3.13 11.99 -4.00
CA LEU A 7 2.54 10.67 -4.27
C LEU A 7 3.41 9.50 -3.78
N LYS A 8 4.74 9.60 -3.92
CA LYS A 8 5.65 8.58 -3.36
C LYS A 8 5.59 8.53 -1.84
N LYS A 9 5.47 9.69 -1.19
CA LYS A 9 5.29 9.75 0.27
C LYS A 9 3.95 9.15 0.68
N ASP A 10 2.88 9.48 -0.03
CA ASP A 10 1.54 8.94 0.22
C ASP A 10 1.54 7.41 0.13
N ILE A 11 2.15 6.84 -0.91
CA ILE A 11 2.30 5.38 -1.06
C ILE A 11 3.07 4.78 0.13
N ASN A 12 4.17 5.42 0.54
CA ASN A 12 5.02 4.93 1.62
C ASN A 12 4.32 5.00 2.99
N TYR A 13 3.65 6.14 3.28
CA TYR A 13 2.91 6.30 4.52
C TYR A 13 1.70 5.37 4.57
N VAL A 14 0.86 5.33 3.54
CA VAL A 14 -0.35 4.49 3.56
C VAL A 14 -0.02 3.00 3.67
N LEU A 15 0.94 2.50 2.89
CA LEU A 15 1.30 1.08 2.95
C LEU A 15 2.13 0.76 4.20
N GLY A 16 2.96 1.69 4.67
CA GLY A 16 3.70 1.57 5.92
C GLY A 16 2.76 1.49 7.13
N ASP A 17 1.78 2.38 7.22
CA ASP A 17 0.77 2.40 8.28
C ASP A 17 -0.05 1.10 8.28
N ILE A 18 -0.35 0.54 7.10
CA ILE A 18 -1.03 -0.76 7.00
C ILE A 18 -0.16 -1.90 7.54
N ILE A 19 1.14 -1.91 7.22
CA ILE A 19 2.08 -2.92 7.73
C ILE A 19 2.19 -2.81 9.26
N GLU A 20 2.29 -1.59 9.79
CA GLU A 20 2.32 -1.37 11.24
C GLU A 20 1.02 -1.81 11.91
N ALA A 21 -0.13 -1.51 11.30
CA ALA A 21 -1.43 -1.95 11.81
C ALA A 21 -1.56 -3.49 11.83
N VAL A 22 -0.95 -4.22 10.88
CA VAL A 22 -0.86 -5.68 10.93
C VAL A 22 -0.10 -6.14 12.16
N TYR A 23 1.08 -5.57 12.43
CA TYR A 23 1.87 -5.93 13.61
C TYR A 23 1.11 -5.67 14.92
N ILE A 24 0.46 -4.51 15.05
CA ILE A 24 -0.34 -4.17 16.23
C ILE A 24 -1.51 -5.17 16.40
N MET A 25 -2.16 -5.55 15.31
CA MET A 25 -3.27 -6.51 15.32
C MET A 25 -2.79 -7.91 15.74
N GLU A 26 -1.67 -8.37 15.19
CA GLU A 26 -1.08 -9.66 15.55
C GLU A 26 -0.64 -9.72 17.02
N GLU A 27 0.01 -8.66 17.51
CA GLU A 27 0.38 -8.54 18.92
C GLU A 27 -0.86 -8.57 19.83
N SER A 28 -1.91 -7.85 19.45
CA SER A 28 -3.18 -7.82 20.19
C SER A 28 -3.85 -9.20 20.25
N ASN A 29 -3.70 -10.02 19.20
CA ASN A 29 -4.25 -11.37 19.11
C ASN A 29 -3.28 -12.47 19.61
N ASN A 30 -2.12 -12.11 20.20
CA ASN A 30 -1.05 -13.07 20.53
C ASN A 30 -0.68 -14.00 19.35
N SER A 31 -0.80 -13.49 18.13
CA SER A 31 -0.62 -14.20 16.86
C SER A 31 0.60 -13.68 16.10
N THR A 32 1.57 -13.09 16.80
CA THR A 32 2.78 -12.50 16.22
C THR A 32 3.47 -13.45 15.25
N GLY A 33 3.61 -13.03 13.99
CA GLY A 33 4.17 -13.87 12.93
C GLY A 33 3.19 -14.90 12.37
N SER A 34 1.90 -14.58 12.34
CA SER A 34 0.90 -15.40 11.66
C SER A 34 1.19 -15.42 10.16
N LYS A 35 0.78 -16.50 9.49
CA LYS A 35 0.93 -16.59 8.04
C LYS A 35 0.08 -15.52 7.36
N GLU A 36 -1.10 -15.27 7.91
CA GLU A 36 -2.06 -14.34 7.39
C GLU A 36 -1.58 -12.88 7.50
N GLY A 37 -0.96 -12.48 8.62
CA GLY A 37 -0.34 -11.17 8.74
C GLY A 37 0.86 -11.02 7.80
N SER A 38 1.71 -12.04 7.73
CA SER A 38 2.83 -12.09 6.78
C SER A 38 2.36 -11.93 5.32
N GLU A 39 1.25 -12.58 4.93
CA GLU A 39 0.64 -12.44 3.60
C GLU A 39 0.15 -11.01 3.32
N ILE A 40 -0.38 -10.30 4.32
CA ILE A 40 -0.79 -8.90 4.16
C ILE A 40 0.44 -8.01 3.98
N ILE A 41 1.50 -8.24 4.77
CA ILE A 41 2.76 -7.49 4.70
C ILE A 41 3.41 -7.70 3.33
N ASP A 42 3.55 -8.95 2.88
CA ASP A 42 4.10 -9.28 1.56
C ASP A 42 3.30 -8.61 0.45
N LYS A 43 1.96 -8.66 0.52
CA LYS A 43 1.11 -8.00 -0.46
C LYS A 43 1.28 -6.47 -0.42
N ALA A 44 1.45 -5.87 0.76
CA ALA A 44 1.70 -4.44 0.90
C ALA A 44 3.04 -4.04 0.27
N ILE A 45 4.09 -4.82 0.46
CA ILE A 45 5.42 -4.60 -0.14
C ILE A 45 5.36 -4.72 -1.67
N VAL A 46 4.72 -5.77 -2.20
CA VAL A 46 4.57 -5.94 -3.66
C VAL A 46 3.78 -4.77 -4.26
N THR A 47 2.68 -4.37 -3.60
CA THR A 47 1.88 -3.20 -4.01
C THR A 47 2.73 -1.93 -3.99
N PHE A 48 3.58 -1.75 -2.99
CA PHE A 48 4.48 -0.61 -2.90
C PHE A 48 5.43 -0.54 -4.10
N ASP A 49 6.12 -1.64 -4.39
CA ASP A 49 7.08 -1.70 -5.50
C ASP A 49 6.40 -1.43 -6.85
N ASP A 50 5.24 -2.03 -7.08
CA ASP A 50 4.45 -1.84 -8.30
C ASP A 50 4.00 -0.38 -8.48
N LEU A 51 3.47 0.23 -7.42
CA LEU A 51 3.02 1.62 -7.48
C LEU A 51 4.21 2.56 -7.66
N ILE A 52 5.33 2.33 -6.98
CA ILE A 52 6.54 3.16 -7.15
C ILE A 52 7.11 3.02 -8.56
N ALA A 53 7.13 1.82 -9.14
CA ALA A 53 7.54 1.58 -10.52
C ALA A 53 6.65 2.38 -11.50
N LYS A 54 5.32 2.30 -11.33
CA LYS A 54 4.35 3.09 -12.11
C LYS A 54 4.55 4.59 -11.92
N VAL A 55 4.75 5.05 -10.70
CA VAL A 55 5.07 6.47 -10.43
C VAL A 55 6.36 6.86 -11.16
N ASN A 56 7.37 6.00 -11.25
CA ASN A 56 8.62 6.31 -11.94
C ASN A 56 8.56 6.19 -13.47
N GLN A 57 7.52 5.57 -14.03
CA GLN A 57 7.36 5.37 -15.48
C GLN A 57 7.16 6.70 -16.22
N LYS A 58 8.22 7.23 -16.81
CA LYS A 58 8.18 8.52 -17.52
C LYS A 58 7.66 8.40 -18.96
N ASP A 59 7.74 7.22 -19.55
CA ASP A 59 7.29 6.92 -20.91
C ASP A 59 5.77 6.66 -20.92
N VAL A 60 5.01 7.71 -20.69
CA VAL A 60 3.53 7.68 -20.71
C VAL A 60 3.02 8.92 -21.42
N GLU A 61 2.06 8.73 -22.32
CA GLU A 61 1.50 9.79 -23.17
C GLU A 61 0.91 10.95 -22.35
N ASN A 62 0.19 10.62 -21.27
CA ASN A 62 -0.38 11.62 -20.36
C ASN A 62 0.02 11.35 -18.91
N ARG A 63 1.14 11.96 -18.51
CA ARG A 63 1.69 11.85 -17.15
C ARG A 63 0.71 12.24 -16.04
N LYS A 64 -0.12 13.27 -16.27
CA LYS A 64 -1.09 13.74 -15.27
C LYS A 64 -2.20 12.72 -15.05
N ALA A 65 -2.72 12.15 -16.14
CA ALA A 65 -3.72 11.08 -16.06
C ALA A 65 -3.13 9.83 -15.40
N HIS A 66 -1.92 9.42 -15.80
CA HIS A 66 -1.19 8.28 -15.23
C HIS A 66 -1.05 8.39 -13.70
N LEU A 67 -0.53 9.52 -13.20
CA LEU A 67 -0.36 9.73 -11.76
C LEU A 67 -1.71 9.79 -11.01
N LYS A 68 -2.81 10.13 -11.67
CA LYS A 68 -4.16 10.09 -11.09
C LYS A 68 -4.67 8.65 -10.98
N GLU A 69 -4.41 7.82 -11.98
CA GLU A 69 -4.76 6.39 -11.93
C GLU A 69 -3.94 5.65 -10.87
N VAL A 70 -2.64 5.94 -10.74
CA VAL A 70 -1.81 5.37 -9.67
C VAL A 70 -2.36 5.71 -8.27
N ARG A 71 -2.89 6.92 -8.07
CA ARG A 71 -3.56 7.28 -6.80
C ARG A 71 -4.81 6.45 -6.53
N LYS A 72 -5.67 6.27 -7.54
CA LYS A 72 -6.87 5.43 -7.40
C LYS A 72 -6.49 3.97 -7.12
N GLU A 73 -5.41 3.50 -7.73
CA GLU A 73 -4.91 2.15 -7.53
C GLU A 73 -4.37 1.97 -6.10
N LEU A 74 -3.61 2.95 -5.59
CA LEU A 74 -3.21 3.00 -4.17
C LEU A 74 -4.43 2.91 -3.25
N GLU A 75 -5.45 3.76 -3.44
CA GLU A 75 -6.66 3.75 -2.61
C GLU A 75 -7.37 2.39 -2.67
N LYS A 76 -7.45 1.78 -3.85
CA LYS A 76 -8.10 0.48 -4.04
C LYS A 76 -7.35 -0.64 -3.32
N GLU A 77 -6.04 -0.73 -3.50
CA GLU A 77 -5.22 -1.76 -2.86
C GLU A 77 -5.14 -1.55 -1.35
N ALA A 78 -4.96 -0.32 -0.88
CA ALA A 78 -5.00 0.02 0.54
C ALA A 78 -6.32 -0.42 1.19
N ASN A 79 -7.46 -0.09 0.59
CA ASN A 79 -8.76 -0.58 1.05
C ASN A 79 -8.87 -2.11 1.04
N SER A 80 -8.28 -2.77 0.04
CA SER A 80 -8.25 -4.24 -0.01
C SER A 80 -7.41 -4.83 1.13
N LEU A 81 -6.28 -4.22 1.48
CA LEU A 81 -5.41 -4.68 2.58
C LEU A 81 -6.09 -4.44 3.94
N ILE A 82 -6.68 -3.26 4.15
CA ILE A 82 -7.46 -2.95 5.36
C ILE A 82 -8.61 -3.95 5.55
N LYS A 83 -9.30 -4.33 4.46
CA LYS A 83 -10.35 -5.36 4.52
C LYS A 83 -9.83 -6.75 4.91
N LYS A 84 -8.59 -7.09 4.53
CA LYS A 84 -7.95 -8.34 4.98
C LYS A 84 -7.55 -8.24 6.44
N LEU A 85 -6.97 -7.12 6.85
CA LEU A 85 -6.59 -6.84 8.23
C LEU A 85 -7.80 -6.93 9.17
N ASN A 86 -8.92 -6.30 8.83
CA ASN A 86 -10.16 -6.36 9.61
C ASN A 86 -10.79 -7.75 9.69
N LYS A 87 -10.32 -8.74 8.91
CA LYS A 87 -10.76 -10.13 9.03
C LYS A 87 -9.84 -10.94 9.96
N LEU A 88 -8.68 -10.41 10.33
CA LEU A 88 -7.75 -11.04 11.27
C LEU A 88 -8.09 -10.72 12.73
N GLY A 89 -8.72 -9.57 12.98
CA GLY A 89 -9.36 -9.24 14.27
C GLY A 89 -10.81 -9.66 14.33
#